data_AF-A0A821G7I3-F1
#
_entry.id   AF-A0A821G7I3-F1
#
_cell.length_a   1.000
_cell.length_b   1.000
_cell.length_c   1.000
_cell.angle_alpha   90.00
_cell.angle_beta   90.00
_cell.angle_gamma   90.00
#
_symmetry.space_group_name_H-M   'P 1'
#
loop_
_entity.id
_entity.type
_entity.pdbx_description
1 polymer ?
#
loop_
_entity_poly.entity_id
_entity_poly.type
_entity_poly.pdbx_seq_one_letter_code
_entity_poly.pdbx_strand_id
1 'polypeptide(L)' 'WDVESSVAIQTFQGHQADVMDIDISPSEAGNIFVSGSSDHMVMVWDIRTGGYVQTFEGHESDINAVRFYP' A
#
# COMPACT_ATOMS: atom_id res chain seq x y z
N TRP A 1 9.39 1.32 9.05
CA TRP A 1 10.72 1.33 9.69
C TRP A 1 10.58 1.93 11.06
N ASP A 2 11.27 1.39 12.04
CA ASP A 2 11.46 2.07 13.31
C ASP A 2 12.54 3.13 13.12
N VAL A 3 12.19 4.39 13.38
CA VAL A 3 13.07 5.53 13.05
C VAL A 3 14.30 5.56 13.97
N GLU A 4 14.14 5.17 15.23
CA GLU A 4 15.22 5.22 16.22
C GLU A 4 16.25 4.11 16.01
N SER A 5 15.80 2.87 15.82
CA SER A 5 16.68 1.71 15.62
C SER A 5 17.09 1.50 14.16
N SER A 6 16.46 2.19 13.20
CA SER A 6 16.64 1.97 11.76
C SER A 6 16.35 0.53 11.30
N VAL A 7 15.49 -0.19 12.04
CA VAL A 7 15.10 -1.57 11.74
C VAL A 7 13.77 -1.61 10.99
N ALA A 8 13.63 -2.54 10.05
CA ALA A 8 12.34 -2.81 9.41
C ALA A 8 11.36 -3.43 10.42
N ILE A 9 10.19 -2.79 10.60
CA ILE A 9 9.12 -3.30 11.49
C ILE A 9 8.32 -4.39 10.78
N GLN A 10 8.04 -4.19 9.50
CA GLN A 10 7.19 -5.03 8.68
C GLN A 10 7.60 -4.89 7.21
N THR A 11 7.42 -5.95 6.42
CA THR A 11 7.61 -5.95 4.97
C THR A 11 6.30 -6.37 4.32
N PHE A 12 5.85 -5.62 3.31
CA PHE A 12 4.65 -5.90 2.53
C PHE A 12 5.04 -6.37 1.14
N GLN A 13 4.74 -7.63 0.81
CA GLN A 13 5.10 -8.25 -0.46
C GLN A 13 3.82 -8.68 -1.18
N GLY A 14 3.68 -8.33 -2.45
CA GLY A 14 2.56 -8.78 -3.27
C GLY A 14 2.56 -8.21 -4.68
N HIS A 15 2.96 -6.94 -4.86
CA HIS A 15 3.12 -6.37 -6.20
C HIS A 15 4.13 -7.16 -7.04
N GLN A 16 3.82 -7.31 -8.32
CA GLN A 16 4.63 -8.07 -9.28
C GLN A 16 5.54 -7.19 -10.13
N ALA A 17 5.45 -5.87 -9.93
CA ALA A 17 6.30 -4.86 -10.56
C ALA A 17 6.58 -3.72 -9.57
N ASP A 18 7.13 -2.62 -10.08
CA ASP A 18 7.55 -1.49 -9.26
C ASP A 18 6.35 -0.87 -8.53
N VAL A 19 6.51 -0.63 -7.23
CA VAL A 19 5.55 0.16 -6.44
C VAL A 19 5.84 1.62 -6.69
N MET A 20 4.86 2.32 -7.25
CA MET A 20 5.03 3.69 -7.74
C MET A 20 4.59 4.73 -6.71
N ASP A 21 3.59 4.41 -5.89
CA ASP A 21 3.04 5.34 -4.90
C ASP A 21 2.36 4.59 -3.74
N ILE A 22 2.24 5.25 -2.59
CA ILE A 22 1.50 4.78 -1.42
C ILE A 22 0.71 5.92 -0.77
N ASP A 23 -0.43 5.61 -0.17
CA ASP A 23 -1.16 6.56 0.69
C ASP A 23 -1.76 5.86 1.91
N ILE A 24 -1.86 6.57 3.03
CA ILE A 24 -2.33 6.04 4.32
C ILE A 24 -3.75 6.54 4.58
N SER A 25 -4.62 5.67 5.08
CA SER A 25 -5.98 6.07 5.40
C SER A 25 -6.01 7.17 6.47
N PRO A 26 -6.78 8.26 6.28
CA PRO A 26 -6.92 9.30 7.29
C PRO A 26 -7.82 8.88 8.48
N SER A 27 -8.46 7.71 8.40
CA SER A 27 -9.36 7.23 9.44
C SER A 27 -8.61 6.90 10.73
N GLU A 28 -9.04 7.47 11.86
CA GLU A 28 -8.47 7.16 13.18
C GLU A 28 -8.67 5.69 13.60
N ALA A 29 -9.63 4.99 12.98
CA ALA A 29 -9.86 3.56 13.19
C ALA A 29 -9.07 2.68 12.20
N GLY A 30 -8.62 3.25 11.09
CA GLY A 30 -8.09 2.52 9.94
C GLY A 30 -6.58 2.36 10.00
N ASN A 31 -6.10 1.17 10.39
CA ASN A 31 -4.69 0.82 10.24
C ASN A 31 -4.42 0.25 8.84
N ILE A 32 -4.89 0.94 7.80
CA ILE A 32 -4.68 0.50 6.41
C ILE A 32 -3.95 1.56 5.59
N PHE A 33 -3.22 1.08 4.59
CA PHE A 33 -2.67 1.91 3.53
C PHE A 33 -2.92 1.24 2.18
N VAL A 34 -2.83 2.03 1.11
CA VAL A 34 -2.90 1.55 -0.26
C VAL A 34 -1.58 1.76 -0.97
N SER A 35 -1.28 0.90 -1.94
CA SER A 35 -0.14 1.04 -2.84
C SER A 35 -0.60 0.88 -4.29
N GLY A 36 -0.02 1.67 -5.19
CA GLY A 36 -0.19 1.54 -6.64
C GLY A 36 1.10 1.08 -7.31
N SER A 37 0.99 0.29 -8.37
CA SER A 37 2.15 -0.29 -9.06
C SER A 37 2.00 -0.29 -10.58
N SER A 38 3.13 -0.46 -11.28
CA SER A 38 3.20 -0.76 -12.71
C SER A 38 2.72 -2.17 -13.07
N ASP A 39 2.30 -2.99 -12.09
CA ASP A 39 1.54 -4.22 -12.34
C ASP A 39 0.05 -3.98 -12.58
N HIS A 40 -0.35 -2.70 -12.66
CA HIS A 40 -1.71 -2.20 -12.88
C HIS A 40 -2.69 -2.49 -11.74
N MET A 41 -2.19 -2.86 -10.56
CA MET A 41 -3.01 -3.16 -9.38
C MET A 41 -2.89 -2.06 -8.33
N VAL A 42 -3.99 -1.79 -7.63
CA VAL A 42 -3.96 -1.13 -6.31
C VAL A 42 -4.11 -2.20 -5.25
N MET A 43 -3.20 -2.27 -4.28
CA MET A 43 -3.32 -3.19 -3.15
C MET A 43 -3.65 -2.43 -1.85
N VAL A 44 -4.50 -3.02 -1.02
CA VAL A 44 -4.84 -2.56 0.33
C VAL A 44 -4.18 -3.48 1.34
N TRP A 45 -3.55 -2.88 2.34
CA TRP A 45 -2.76 -3.58 3.35
C TRP A 45 -3.22 -3.21 4.74
N ASP A 46 -3.18 -4.20 5.65
CA ASP A 46 -3.32 -3.96 7.08
C ASP A 46 -1.93 -3.76 7.70
N ILE A 47 -1.69 -2.55 8.21
CA ILE A 47 -0.41 -2.10 8.76
C ILE A 47 0.01 -2.97 9.96
N ARG A 48 -0.93 -3.38 10.80
CA ARG A 48 -0.64 -4.05 12.07
C ARG A 48 -0.23 -5.49 11.86
N THR A 49 -0.94 -6.18 10.97
CA THR A 49 -0.73 -7.60 10.70
C THR A 49 0.31 -7.83 9.62
N GLY A 50 0.59 -6.82 8.78
CA GLY A 50 1.40 -7.02 7.58
C GLY A 50 0.60 -7.72 6.47
N GLY A 51 -0.68 -7.95 6.70
CA GLY A 51 -1.53 -8.77 5.86
C GLY A 51 -2.04 -8.00 4.65
N TYR A 52 -2.12 -8.71 3.53
CA TYR A 52 -2.91 -8.32 2.38
C TYR A 52 -4.40 -8.34 2.73
N VAL A 53 -5.13 -7.28 2.35
CA VAL A 53 -6.57 -7.17 2.58
C VAL A 53 -7.35 -7.37 1.28
N GLN A 54 -6.98 -6.62 0.23
CA GLN A 54 -7.73 -6.58 -1.03
C GLN A 54 -6.88 -6.00 -2.16
N THR A 55 -7.24 -6.34 -3.41
CA THR A 55 -6.73 -5.70 -4.63
C THR A 55 -7.87 -5.02 -5.39
N PHE A 56 -7.57 -3.92 -6.07
CA PHE A 56 -8.42 -3.33 -7.09
C PHE A 56 -7.74 -3.44 -8.46
N GLU A 57 -8.52 -3.87 -9.43
CA GLU A 57 -8.15 -3.96 -10.83
C GLU A 57 -8.99 -2.97 -11.66
N GLY A 58 -8.51 -2.61 -12.84
CA GLY A 58 -9.28 -1.80 -13.80
C GLY A 58 -8.45 -0.77 -14.56
N HIS A 59 -7.24 -0.45 -14.08
CA HIS A 59 -6.29 0.31 -14.87
C HIS A 59 -5.67 -0.59 -15.95
N GLU A 60 -5.58 -0.10 -17.19
CA GLU A 60 -4.93 -0.81 -18.31
C GLU A 60 -3.44 -0.44 -18.46
N SER A 61 -2.93 0.42 -17.57
CA SER A 61 -1.57 0.93 -17.56
C SER A 61 -1.13 1.23 -16.12
N ASP A 62 0.12 1.68 -15.95
CA ASP A 62 0.77 1.92 -14.67
C ASP A 62 -0.05 2.82 -13.75
N ILE A 63 -0.14 2.40 -12.48
CA ILE A 63 -0.74 3.24 -11.43
C ILE A 63 0.35 4.15 -10.88
N ASN A 64 0.35 5.39 -11.36
CA ASN A 64 1.35 6.38 -10.99
C ASN A 64 1.08 7.07 -9.65
N ALA A 65 -0.18 7.07 -9.18
CA ALA A 65 -0.55 7.72 -7.93
C ALA A 65 -1.81 7.10 -7.32
N VAL A 66 -1.89 7.07 -6.00
CA VAL A 66 -3.05 6.64 -5.23
C VAL A 66 -3.35 7.65 -4.14
N ARG A 67 -4.64 7.82 -3.80
CA ARG A 67 -5.04 8.69 -2.68
C ARG A 67 -6.32 8.21 -2.02
N PHE A 68 -6.35 8.24 -0.70
CA PHE A 68 -7.58 8.19 0.06
C PHE A 68 -8.40 9.47 -0.12
N TYR A 69 -9.71 9.28 -0.11
CA TYR A 69 -10.64 10.38 0.08
C TYR A 69 -10.61 10.82 1.57
N PRO A 70 -10.73 12.13 1.87
CA PRO A 70 -10.73 12.65 3.25
C PRO A 70 -11.82 12.06 4.15
#